data_AF-A0A660VQY5-F1
#
_entry.id   AF-A0A660VQY5-F1
#
_cell.length_a   1.000
_cell.length_b   1.000
_cell.length_c   1.000
_cell.angle_alpha   90.00
_cell.angle_beta   90.00
_cell.angle_gamma   90.00
#
_symmetry.space_group_name_H-M   'P 1'
#
loop_
_entity.id
_entity.type
_entity.pdbx_description
1 polymer ?
#
loop_
_entity_poly.entity_id
_entity_poly.type
_entity_poly.pdbx_seq_one_letter_code
_entity_poly.pdbx_strand_id
1 'polypeptide(L)'
;GSGTTWIFTNYLDKISPAWRGKVGTGKAVKWPVGVGGKGNEGVAAYVQRVKGAIGYVEFAYARQNGLSCALLENREGVFVAPTMEAFQAAAANADWKNAPGFYLVLTDQPGRESWPITGASFILMHKEQKDARKAKAMLDFFAWCYRHGADTARKLDYVPLPRNVVELVEGLWRSDLRCGGSPVWK
;
A
#
# COMPACT_ATOMS: atom_id res chain seq x y z
N GLY A 1 0.88 16.31 6.70
CA GLY A 1 1.28 14.92 6.98
C GLY A 1 0.99 14.06 5.76
N SER A 2 1.80 13.02 5.51
CA SER A 2 1.76 12.19 4.29
C SER A 2 1.67 10.70 4.63
N GLY A 3 0.83 9.96 3.91
CA GLY A 3 0.74 8.50 4.00
C GLY A 3 2.01 7.81 3.51
N THR A 4 2.58 8.27 2.39
CA THR A 4 3.87 7.79 1.86
C THR A 4 4.98 7.99 2.88
N THR A 5 4.99 9.12 3.60
CA THR A 5 5.93 9.36 4.70
C THR A 5 5.74 8.36 5.84
N TRP A 6 4.50 8.06 6.21
CA TRP A 6 4.24 7.07 7.24
C TRP A 6 4.73 5.67 6.84
N ILE A 7 4.49 5.24 5.60
CA ILE A 7 4.97 3.94 5.08
C ILE A 7 6.50 3.90 5.07
N PHE A 8 7.14 4.94 4.53
CA PHE A 8 8.60 5.01 4.42
C PHE A 8 9.26 5.02 5.81
N THR A 9 8.78 5.86 6.72
CA THR A 9 9.32 5.92 8.09
C THR A 9 9.03 4.65 8.89
N ASN A 10 7.91 3.97 8.62
CA ASN A 10 7.64 2.66 9.20
C ASN A 10 8.66 1.60 8.74
N TYR A 11 9.01 1.57 7.45
CA TYR A 11 10.04 0.68 6.95
C TYR A 11 11.40 0.97 7.61
N LEU A 12 11.82 2.24 7.64
CA LEU A 12 13.08 2.64 8.28
C LEU A 12 13.12 2.28 9.78
N ASP A 13 12.00 2.43 10.48
CA ASP A 13 11.89 2.03 11.88
C ASP A 13 12.11 0.52 12.07
N LYS A 14 11.59 -0.33 11.17
CA LYS A 14 11.77 -1.78 11.23
C LYS A 14 13.22 -2.18 11.05
N ILE A 15 13.91 -1.62 10.05
CA ILE A 15 15.23 -2.08 9.62
C ILE A 15 16.40 -1.34 10.28
N SER A 16 16.19 -0.17 10.90
CA SER A 16 17.26 0.64 11.49
C SER A 16 16.99 0.96 12.97
N PRO A 17 17.72 0.31 13.91
CA PRO A 17 17.64 0.65 15.33
C PRO A 17 17.97 2.11 15.63
N ALA A 18 18.91 2.70 14.86
CA ALA A 18 19.27 4.11 15.00
C ALA A 18 18.13 5.05 14.58
N TRP A 19 17.39 4.70 13.52
CA TRP A 19 16.19 5.45 13.13
C TRP A 19 15.08 5.34 14.19
N ARG A 20 14.80 4.11 14.64
CA ARG A 20 13.78 3.83 15.67
C ARG A 20 14.03 4.63 16.94
N GLY A 21 15.28 4.68 17.41
CA GLY A 21 15.65 5.40 18.63
C GLY A 21 15.61 6.93 18.53
N LYS A 22 15.57 7.51 17.32
CA LYS A 22 15.71 8.97 17.12
C LYS A 22 14.54 9.64 16.43
N VAL A 23 13.91 8.97 15.46
CA VAL A 23 12.91 9.57 14.57
C VAL A 23 11.57 8.83 14.66
N GLY A 24 11.60 7.50 14.63
CA GLY A 24 10.40 6.67 14.71
C GLY A 24 9.52 6.71 13.45
N THR A 25 8.27 6.29 13.61
CA THR A 25 7.26 6.22 12.54
C THR A 25 6.24 7.35 12.67
N GLY A 26 5.90 8.03 11.57
CA GLY A 26 4.86 9.06 11.59
C GLY A 26 4.46 9.60 10.22
N LYS A 27 3.27 10.22 10.14
CA LYS A 27 2.83 10.99 8.95
C LYS A 27 3.56 12.34 8.82
N ALA A 28 4.19 12.78 9.91
CA ALA A 28 5.11 13.90 9.99
C ALA A 28 6.11 13.55 11.09
N VAL A 29 7.39 13.75 10.82
CA VAL A 29 8.49 13.44 11.76
C VAL A 29 9.50 14.59 11.74
N LYS A 30 10.33 14.68 12.78
CA LYS A 30 11.45 15.63 12.81
C LYS A 30 12.60 15.05 11.99
N TRP A 31 12.61 15.34 10.69
CA TRP A 31 13.65 14.88 9.77
C TRP A 31 15.04 15.33 10.24
N PRO A 32 16.03 14.42 10.29
CA PRO A 32 17.41 14.81 10.63
C PRO A 32 18.02 15.76 9.60
N VAL A 33 17.69 15.55 8.32
CA VAL A 33 18.18 16.30 7.16
C VAL A 33 17.16 16.22 6.01
N GLY A 34 17.40 16.98 4.95
CA GLY A 34 16.65 16.91 3.68
C GLY A 34 15.84 18.15 3.39
N VAL A 35 15.29 18.21 2.18
CA VAL A 35 14.42 19.30 1.72
C VAL A 35 12.98 18.77 1.61
N GLY A 36 12.02 19.55 2.10
CA GLY A 36 10.61 19.19 2.03
C GLY A 36 10.01 19.41 0.63
N GLY A 37 9.62 18.33 -0.04
CA GLY A 37 8.75 18.37 -1.22
C GLY A 37 7.28 18.32 -0.83
N LYS A 38 6.43 19.19 -1.41
CA LYS A 38 4.97 19.13 -1.22
C LYS A 38 4.37 18.06 -2.14
N GLY A 39 3.83 16.99 -1.55
CA GLY A 39 3.25 15.87 -2.30
C GLY A 39 4.30 14.99 -2.99
N ASN A 40 3.86 13.96 -3.71
CA ASN A 40 4.77 13.12 -4.50
C ASN A 40 5.37 13.93 -5.66
N GLU A 41 4.57 14.82 -6.25
CA GLU A 41 4.94 15.73 -7.33
C GLU A 41 6.12 16.61 -6.93
N GLY A 42 6.05 17.21 -5.73
CA GLY A 42 7.12 18.08 -5.23
C GLY A 42 8.41 17.32 -4.99
N VAL A 43 8.34 16.12 -4.41
CA VAL A 43 9.53 15.27 -4.19
C VAL A 43 10.13 14.83 -5.53
N ALA A 44 9.30 14.35 -6.47
CA ALA A 44 9.73 13.95 -7.82
C ALA A 44 10.42 15.10 -8.57
N ALA A 45 9.84 16.30 -8.52
CA ALA A 45 10.42 17.50 -9.15
C ALA A 45 11.79 17.87 -8.56
N TYR A 46 11.97 17.73 -7.24
CA TYR A 46 13.29 17.94 -6.61
C TYR A 46 14.31 16.89 -7.07
N VAL A 47 13.93 15.61 -7.07
CA VAL A 47 14.82 14.52 -7.52
C VAL A 47 15.27 14.73 -8.96
N GLN A 48 14.37 15.19 -9.83
CA GLN A 48 14.70 15.44 -11.23
C GLN A 48 15.66 16.62 -11.42
N ARG A 49 15.54 17.68 -10.61
CA ARG A 49 16.28 18.94 -10.79
C ARG A 49 17.60 19.00 -10.03
N VAL A 50 17.69 18.30 -8.91
CA VAL A 50 18.86 18.37 -8.01
C VAL A 50 19.78 17.20 -8.31
N LYS A 51 20.96 17.50 -8.86
CA LYS A 51 21.98 16.49 -9.17
C LYS A 51 22.39 15.73 -7.89
N GLY A 52 22.33 14.41 -7.95
CA GLY A 52 22.68 13.52 -6.83
C GLY A 52 21.60 13.40 -5.75
N ALA A 53 20.38 13.90 -6.00
CA ALA A 53 19.28 13.77 -5.05
C ALA A 53 18.77 12.33 -4.93
N ILE A 54 18.27 12.03 -3.73
CA ILE A 54 17.48 10.83 -3.42
C ILE A 54 16.17 11.29 -2.76
N GLY A 55 15.07 10.65 -3.13
CA GLY A 55 13.75 10.91 -2.58
C GLY A 55 12.91 9.64 -2.58
N TYR A 56 11.82 9.65 -1.81
CA TYR A 56 10.84 8.56 -1.80
C TYR A 56 9.51 9.07 -2.36
N VAL A 57 8.99 8.36 -3.36
CA VAL A 57 7.71 8.66 -4.01
C VAL A 57 6.95 7.36 -4.26
N GLU A 58 5.64 7.47 -4.44
CA GLU A 58 4.84 6.36 -4.97
C GLU A 58 5.31 6.03 -6.41
N PHE A 59 5.25 4.75 -6.77
CA PHE A 59 5.91 4.21 -7.97
C PHE A 59 5.40 4.83 -9.28
N ALA A 60 4.10 5.15 -9.39
CA ALA A 60 3.57 5.79 -10.57
C ALA A 60 4.24 7.15 -10.84
N TYR A 61 4.55 7.92 -9.79
CA TYR A 61 5.25 9.20 -9.94
C TYR A 61 6.69 9.02 -10.44
N ALA A 62 7.41 8.01 -9.94
CA ALA A 62 8.74 7.70 -10.46
C ALA A 62 8.69 7.33 -11.94
N ARG A 63 7.77 6.42 -12.31
CA ARG A 63 7.60 5.94 -13.68
C ARG A 63 7.17 7.06 -14.65
N GLN A 64 6.14 7.82 -14.31
CA GLN A 64 5.60 8.88 -15.16
C GLN A 64 6.59 10.04 -15.38
N ASN A 65 7.49 10.28 -14.42
CA ASN A 65 8.53 11.31 -14.52
C ASN A 65 9.88 10.77 -15.03
N GLY A 66 9.95 9.49 -15.41
CA GLY A 66 11.18 8.87 -15.92
C GLY A 66 12.33 8.84 -14.91
N LEU A 67 12.02 8.75 -13.62
CA LEU A 67 13.03 8.72 -12.56
C LEU A 67 13.66 7.34 -12.44
N SER A 68 14.97 7.29 -12.21
CA SER A 68 15.66 6.06 -11.86
C SER A 68 15.27 5.59 -10.46
N CYS A 69 14.95 4.30 -10.33
CA CYS A 69 14.64 3.68 -9.04
C CYS A 69 15.81 2.81 -8.57
N ALA A 70 16.06 2.79 -7.26
CA ALA A 70 17.01 1.87 -6.65
C ALA A 70 16.42 0.45 -6.56
N LEU A 71 17.30 -0.57 -6.59
CA LEU A 71 16.98 -1.89 -6.06
C LEU A 71 17.08 -1.84 -4.54
N LEU A 72 16.20 -2.55 -3.84
CA LEU A 72 16.27 -2.67 -2.39
C LEU A 72 16.40 -4.13 -2.00
N GLU A 73 17.28 -4.39 -1.02
CA GLU A 73 17.37 -5.68 -0.36
C GLU A 73 16.09 -5.91 0.45
N ASN A 74 15.41 -7.02 0.20
CA ASN A 74 14.24 -7.42 0.94
C ASN A 74 14.62 -8.25 2.18
N ARG A 75 13.60 -8.66 2.95
CA ARG A 75 13.77 -9.45 4.17
C ARG A 75 14.52 -10.77 3.98
N GLU A 76 14.52 -11.32 2.78
CA GLU A 76 15.20 -12.57 2.43
C GLU A 76 16.65 -12.35 1.93
N GLY A 77 17.15 -11.12 1.99
CA GLY A 77 18.50 -10.76 1.52
C GLY A 77 18.64 -10.66 0.00
N VAL A 78 17.52 -10.47 -0.73
CA VAL A 78 17.50 -10.39 -2.19
C VAL A 78 17.25 -8.95 -2.63
N PHE A 79 18.08 -8.44 -3.54
CA PHE A 79 17.84 -7.15 -4.19
C PHE A 79 16.70 -7.29 -5.23
N VAL A 80 15.59 -6.64 -4.94
CA VAL A 80 14.37 -6.65 -5.78
C VAL A 80 14.20 -5.27 -6.42
N ALA A 81 13.63 -5.23 -7.62
CA ALA A 81 13.24 -3.98 -8.29
C ALA A 81 11.78 -3.60 -7.93
N PRO A 82 11.42 -2.30 -7.95
CA PRO A 82 10.02 -1.91 -7.73
C PRO A 82 9.19 -2.22 -8.97
N THR A 83 8.59 -3.41 -9.01
CA THR A 83 7.66 -3.83 -10.07
C THR A 83 6.29 -4.18 -9.50
N MET A 84 5.27 -4.21 -10.35
CA MET A 84 3.91 -4.60 -9.95
C MET A 84 3.89 -5.98 -9.30
N GLU A 85 4.64 -6.91 -9.86
CA GLU A 85 4.78 -8.29 -9.38
C GLU A 85 5.42 -8.32 -7.99
N ALA A 86 6.44 -7.49 -7.75
CA ALA A 86 7.10 -7.42 -6.45
C ALA A 86 6.20 -6.80 -5.36
N PHE A 87 5.37 -5.81 -5.72
CA PHE A 87 4.35 -5.26 -4.83
C PHE A 87 3.24 -6.29 -4.52
N GLN A 88 2.82 -7.06 -5.54
CA GLN A 88 1.86 -8.17 -5.36
C GLN A 88 2.42 -9.26 -4.47
N ALA A 89 3.70 -9.63 -4.63
CA ALA A 89 4.37 -10.62 -3.79
C ALA A 89 4.38 -10.18 -2.32
N ALA A 90 4.72 -8.91 -2.04
CA ALA A 90 4.67 -8.37 -0.70
C ALA A 90 3.25 -8.42 -0.09
N ALA A 91 2.22 -8.10 -0.88
CA ALA A 91 0.83 -8.21 -0.44
C ALA A 91 0.38 -9.66 -0.25
N ALA A 92 0.77 -10.58 -1.13
CA ALA A 92 0.36 -11.98 -1.07
C ALA A 92 0.97 -12.74 0.11
N ASN A 93 2.20 -12.38 0.49
CA ASN A 93 2.93 -13.00 1.61
C ASN A 93 2.59 -12.38 2.98
N ALA A 94 1.72 -11.37 3.00
CA ALA A 94 1.34 -10.71 4.24
C ALA A 94 0.33 -11.53 5.05
N ASP A 95 0.45 -11.50 6.38
CA ASP A 95 -0.42 -12.26 7.29
C ASP A 95 -1.78 -11.59 7.51
N TRP A 96 -2.60 -11.59 6.45
CA TRP A 96 -3.95 -11.04 6.48
C TRP A 96 -4.89 -11.80 7.40
N LYS A 97 -4.63 -13.10 7.65
CA LYS A 97 -5.48 -13.94 8.51
C LYS A 97 -5.46 -13.45 9.95
N ASN A 98 -4.31 -12.96 10.42
CA ASN A 98 -4.13 -12.43 11.77
C ASN A 98 -4.13 -10.89 11.81
N ALA A 99 -4.75 -10.22 10.82
CA ALA A 99 -4.85 -8.77 10.75
C ALA A 99 -6.30 -8.30 11.03
N PRO A 100 -6.68 -8.02 12.30
CA PRO A 100 -8.00 -7.53 12.65
C PRO A 100 -8.39 -6.30 11.83
N GLY A 101 -9.53 -6.38 11.13
CA GLY A 101 -10.03 -5.28 10.30
C GLY A 101 -9.15 -4.93 9.10
N PHE A 102 -8.30 -5.87 8.64
CA PHE A 102 -7.29 -5.65 7.59
C PHE A 102 -6.29 -4.55 7.89
N TYR A 103 -6.12 -4.16 9.16
CA TYR A 103 -5.02 -3.27 9.52
C TYR A 103 -3.71 -4.05 9.45
N LEU A 104 -3.05 -3.99 8.29
CA LEU A 104 -1.79 -4.65 8.01
C LEU A 104 -0.84 -3.68 7.31
N VAL A 105 0.42 -3.69 7.75
CA VAL A 105 1.45 -2.82 7.20
C VAL A 105 2.34 -3.63 6.28
N LEU A 106 2.31 -3.32 4.99
CA LEU A 106 2.97 -4.12 3.94
C LEU A 106 4.46 -3.79 3.74
N THR A 107 5.10 -3.13 4.72
CA THR A 107 6.55 -2.93 4.73
C THR A 107 7.25 -4.19 5.27
N ASP A 108 8.38 -4.54 4.69
CA ASP A 108 9.26 -5.63 5.12
C ASP A 108 8.54 -7.00 5.23
N GLN A 109 7.66 -7.27 4.26
CA GLN A 109 6.94 -8.55 4.15
C GLN A 109 7.88 -9.66 3.67
N PRO A 110 7.69 -10.91 4.12
CA PRO A 110 8.55 -12.04 3.74
C PRO A 110 8.40 -12.41 2.26
N GLY A 111 9.32 -13.23 1.76
CA GLY A 111 9.29 -13.78 0.41
C GLY A 111 10.29 -13.14 -0.55
N ARG A 112 10.94 -13.98 -1.36
CA ARG A 112 12.12 -13.61 -2.17
C ARG A 112 11.85 -12.55 -3.24
N GLU A 113 10.60 -12.43 -3.69
CA GLU A 113 10.16 -11.47 -4.71
C GLU A 113 9.48 -10.23 -4.10
N SER A 114 9.31 -10.18 -2.77
CA SER A 114 8.58 -9.11 -2.11
C SER A 114 9.37 -7.80 -2.14
N TRP A 115 8.74 -6.72 -2.62
CA TRP A 115 9.27 -5.38 -2.49
C TRP A 115 9.13 -4.87 -1.03
N PRO A 116 10.21 -4.36 -0.41
CA PRO A 116 10.23 -4.07 1.03
C PRO A 116 9.41 -2.85 1.46
N ILE A 117 9.03 -1.95 0.55
CA ILE A 117 8.30 -0.71 0.88
C ILE A 117 6.98 -0.68 0.13
N THR A 118 6.06 -1.58 0.48
CA THR A 118 4.73 -1.69 -0.10
C THR A 118 3.68 -1.09 0.83
N GLY A 119 2.61 -0.49 0.26
CA GLY A 119 1.47 0.02 1.01
C GLY A 119 0.16 -0.30 0.33
N ALA A 120 -0.88 -0.59 1.11
CA ALA A 120 -2.25 -0.75 0.62
C ALA A 120 -3.04 0.55 0.84
N SER A 121 -3.96 0.82 -0.08
CA SER A 121 -5.04 1.79 0.13
C SER A 121 -6.29 1.05 0.57
N PHE A 122 -7.07 1.66 1.46
CA PHE A 122 -8.23 1.03 2.08
C PHE A 122 -9.50 1.80 1.79
N ILE A 123 -10.56 1.04 1.54
CA ILE A 123 -11.94 1.55 1.53
C ILE A 123 -12.52 1.33 2.92
N LEU A 124 -13.11 2.37 3.51
CA LEU A 124 -13.76 2.29 4.82
C LEU A 124 -15.28 2.22 4.65
N MET A 125 -15.89 1.24 5.30
CA MET A 125 -17.34 1.06 5.35
C MET A 125 -17.79 0.81 6.78
N HIS A 126 -18.98 1.27 7.15
CA HIS A 126 -19.59 0.92 8.44
C HIS A 126 -19.90 -0.58 8.48
N LYS A 127 -19.69 -1.25 9.61
CA LYS A 127 -20.10 -2.67 9.74
C LYS A 127 -21.61 -2.82 9.66
N GLU A 128 -22.34 -1.98 10.40
CA GLU A 128 -23.80 -1.86 10.29
C GLU A 128 -24.15 -0.80 9.24
N GLN A 129 -24.78 -1.24 8.17
CA GLN A 129 -25.22 -0.43 7.06
C GLN A 129 -26.65 0.04 7.30
N LYS A 130 -26.92 1.32 7.02
CA LYS A 130 -28.27 1.89 7.15
C LYS A 130 -29.19 1.53 5.98
N ASP A 131 -28.62 1.24 4.80
CA ASP A 131 -29.34 0.91 3.59
C ASP A 131 -28.65 -0.27 2.88
N ALA A 132 -29.30 -1.44 2.95
CA ALA A 132 -28.80 -2.67 2.33
C ALA A 132 -28.61 -2.54 0.81
N ARG A 133 -29.48 -1.80 0.10
CA ARG A 133 -29.39 -1.67 -1.36
C ARG A 133 -28.18 -0.85 -1.75
N LYS A 134 -27.97 0.27 -1.08
CA LYS A 134 -26.80 1.14 -1.32
C LYS A 134 -25.49 0.41 -0.98
N ALA A 135 -25.46 -0.29 0.15
CA ALA A 135 -24.29 -1.07 0.55
C ALA A 135 -24.00 -2.18 -0.47
N LYS A 136 -25.01 -2.94 -0.88
CA LYS A 136 -24.85 -4.00 -1.88
C LYS A 136 -24.34 -3.45 -3.21
N ALA A 137 -24.88 -2.34 -3.71
CA ALA A 137 -24.44 -1.76 -4.98
C ALA A 137 -22.95 -1.34 -4.94
N MET A 138 -22.50 -0.82 -3.79
CA MET A 138 -21.09 -0.49 -3.57
C MET A 138 -20.20 -1.75 -3.58
N LEU A 139 -20.62 -2.83 -2.92
CA LEU A 139 -19.87 -4.09 -2.91
C LEU A 139 -19.86 -4.74 -4.31
N ASP A 140 -20.97 -4.69 -5.04
CA ASP A 140 -21.06 -5.17 -6.42
C ASP A 140 -20.07 -4.42 -7.33
N PHE A 141 -19.95 -3.09 -7.14
CA PHE A 141 -18.96 -2.27 -7.85
C PHE A 141 -17.52 -2.70 -7.56
N PHE A 142 -17.14 -2.86 -6.29
CA PHE A 142 -15.78 -3.30 -5.94
C PHE A 142 -15.50 -4.74 -6.38
N ALA A 143 -16.48 -5.64 -6.27
CA ALA A 143 -16.37 -7.00 -6.79
C ALA A 143 -16.16 -7.01 -8.31
N TRP A 144 -16.85 -6.13 -9.04
CA TRP A 144 -16.64 -5.92 -10.47
C TRP A 144 -15.22 -5.38 -10.74
N CYS A 145 -14.74 -4.41 -9.97
CA CYS A 145 -13.37 -3.90 -10.08
C CYS A 145 -12.33 -5.00 -9.85
N TYR A 146 -12.52 -5.90 -8.88
CA TYR A 146 -11.60 -7.02 -8.66
C TYR A 146 -11.63 -8.04 -9.80
N ARG A 147 -12.81 -8.30 -10.40
CA ARG A 147 -12.96 -9.26 -11.50
C ARG A 147 -12.48 -8.73 -12.85
N HIS A 148 -12.67 -7.44 -13.13
CA HIS A 148 -12.52 -6.87 -14.48
C HIS A 148 -11.60 -5.64 -14.54
N GLY A 149 -11.25 -5.05 -13.40
CA GLY A 149 -10.50 -3.79 -13.33
C GLY A 149 -8.98 -3.94 -13.36
N ALA A 150 -8.44 -5.17 -13.37
CA ALA A 150 -7.00 -5.41 -13.27
C ALA A 150 -6.20 -4.70 -14.38
N ASP A 151 -6.65 -4.78 -15.63
CA ASP A 151 -5.95 -4.13 -16.75
C ASP A 151 -6.04 -2.60 -16.69
N THR A 152 -7.16 -2.06 -16.23
CA THR A 152 -7.32 -0.62 -16.00
C THR A 152 -6.37 -0.15 -14.90
N ALA A 153 -6.28 -0.89 -13.79
CA ALA A 153 -5.34 -0.58 -12.72
C ALA A 153 -3.89 -0.58 -13.24
N ARG A 154 -3.50 -1.61 -14.01
CA ARG A 154 -2.15 -1.70 -14.59
C ARG A 154 -1.83 -0.53 -15.53
N LYS A 155 -2.78 -0.12 -16.37
CA LYS A 155 -2.62 1.05 -17.27
C LYS A 155 -2.44 2.36 -16.51
N LEU A 156 -2.95 2.44 -15.29
CA LEU A 156 -2.80 3.57 -14.38
C LEU A 156 -1.65 3.38 -13.38
N ASP A 157 -0.77 2.41 -13.63
CA ASP A 157 0.39 2.07 -12.79
C ASP A 157 0.04 1.58 -11.37
N TYR A 158 -1.20 1.16 -11.15
CA TYR A 158 -1.66 0.55 -9.89
C TYR A 158 -1.59 -0.97 -9.92
N VAL A 159 -1.32 -1.52 -8.75
CA VAL A 159 -1.16 -2.95 -8.50
C VAL A 159 -2.53 -3.60 -8.27
N PRO A 160 -3.00 -4.51 -9.14
CA PRO A 160 -4.20 -5.28 -8.85
C PRO A 160 -3.99 -6.16 -7.61
N LEU A 161 -4.99 -6.26 -6.73
CA LEU A 161 -4.90 -7.16 -5.59
C LEU A 161 -4.79 -8.62 -6.05
N PRO A 162 -3.91 -9.43 -5.41
CA PRO A 162 -3.82 -10.84 -5.73
C PRO A 162 -5.08 -11.57 -5.27
N ARG A 163 -5.43 -12.66 -5.98
CA ARG A 163 -6.71 -13.38 -5.81
C ARG A 163 -6.94 -13.86 -4.37
N ASN A 164 -5.90 -14.35 -3.69
CA ASN A 164 -5.99 -14.80 -2.30
C ASN A 164 -6.42 -13.65 -1.35
N VAL A 165 -5.98 -12.42 -1.60
CA VAL A 165 -6.37 -11.25 -0.82
C VAL A 165 -7.81 -10.84 -1.13
N VAL A 166 -8.22 -10.89 -2.40
CA VAL A 166 -9.62 -10.63 -2.79
C VAL A 166 -10.58 -11.60 -2.09
N GLU A 167 -10.24 -12.90 -2.05
CA GLU A 167 -11.05 -13.92 -1.39
C GLU A 167 -11.21 -13.65 0.11
N LEU A 168 -10.14 -13.18 0.78
CA LEU A 168 -10.21 -12.76 2.18
C LEU A 168 -11.13 -11.55 2.37
N VAL A 169 -11.02 -10.53 1.50
CA VAL A 169 -11.84 -9.32 1.55
C VAL A 169 -13.33 -9.65 1.37
N GLU A 170 -13.67 -10.46 0.36
CA GLU A 170 -15.05 -10.91 0.15
C GLU A 170 -15.56 -11.77 1.31
N GLY A 171 -14.70 -12.60 1.91
CA GLY A 171 -15.01 -13.33 3.14
C GLY A 171 -15.43 -12.41 4.28
N LEU A 172 -14.70 -11.30 4.48
CA LEU A 172 -15.04 -10.31 5.51
C LEU A 172 -16.34 -9.57 5.19
N TRP A 173 -16.62 -9.28 3.92
CA TRP A 173 -17.92 -8.71 3.54
C TRP A 173 -19.08 -9.63 3.94
N ARG A 174 -18.92 -10.95 3.77
CA ARG A 174 -19.91 -11.95 4.21
C ARG A 174 -20.04 -12.00 5.73
N SER A 175 -18.97 -11.83 6.50
CA SER A 175 -18.99 -11.97 7.97
C SER A 175 -19.41 -10.70 8.71
N ASP A 176 -18.99 -9.52 8.24
CA ASP A 176 -18.99 -8.31 9.05
C ASP A 176 -19.96 -7.23 8.56
N LEU A 177 -20.32 -7.23 7.28
CA LEU A 177 -21.23 -6.21 6.74
C LEU A 177 -22.68 -6.68 6.90
N ARG A 178 -23.41 -5.94 7.74
CA ARG A 178 -24.77 -6.26 8.18
C ARG A 178 -25.71 -5.07 7.93
N CYS A 179 -26.99 -5.36 7.72
CA CYS A 179 -28.06 -4.36 7.72
C CYS A 179 -29.28 -4.98 8.41
N GLY A 180 -29.66 -4.44 9.56
CA GLY A 180 -30.71 -5.02 10.41
C GLY A 180 -30.37 -6.46 10.83
N GLY A 181 -29.09 -6.74 11.10
CA GLY A 181 -28.60 -8.08 11.46
C GLY A 181 -28.45 -9.07 10.30
N SER A 182 -28.89 -8.73 9.08
CA SER A 182 -28.76 -9.60 7.91
C SER A 182 -27.49 -9.30 7.11
N PRO A 183 -26.78 -10.32 6.56
CA PRO A 183 -25.64 -10.10 5.67
C PRO A 183 -26.01 -9.28 4.43
N VAL A 184 -25.19 -8.28 4.10
CA VAL A 184 -25.35 -7.50 2.86
C VAL A 184 -24.76 -8.26 1.65
N TRP A 185 -23.65 -8.96 1.85
CA TRP A 185 -22.95 -9.75 0.83
C TRP A 185 -23.18 -11.24 1.07
N LYS A 186 -23.43 -11.99 -0.01
CA LYS A 186 -23.68 -13.44 0.02
C LYS A 186 -22.54 -14.16 -0.71
#